data_AF-A0A507R2M0-F1
#
_entry.id   AF-A0A507R2M0-F1
#
_cell.length_a   1.000
_cell.length_b   1.000
_cell.length_c   1.000
_cell.angle_alpha   90.00
_cell.angle_beta   90.00
_cell.angle_gamma   90.00
#
_symmetry.space_group_name_H-M   'P 1'
#
loop_
_entity.id
_entity.type
_entity.pdbx_description
1 polymer ?
#
loop_
_entity_poly.entity_id
_entity_poly.type
_entity_poly.pdbx_seq_one_letter_code
_entity_poly.pdbx_strand_id
1 'polypeptide(L)'
;MSGWLTGLVGKKILAETGNNRFGQEDPYFEEVPASRLYRAFGKKTKKQQKAVPPGLSDNDAKVLTKVKRRAYRLDYSLFNLCGIRFGWGSVIALIPFIGDGADTLLALLVLGTCEEIDGGLPPSLRFRMALNIAIDFLIGLVPFVGDLADAIYKCNTRNAILLEEHLRQKGAKALAGRGTEQGQIIDMSLGEEFDRNDRHDRQELGIIDNSPK
;
A
#
# COMPACT_ATOMS: atom_id res chain seq x y z
N MET A 1 -19.68 -32.14 0.04
CA MET A 1 -18.44 -31.71 -0.65
C MET A 1 -18.20 -30.18 -0.57
N SER A 2 -18.65 -29.46 0.46
CA SER A 2 -18.37 -28.00 0.58
C SER A 2 -17.20 -27.65 1.52
N GLY A 3 -16.79 -28.55 2.42
CA GLY A 3 -15.74 -28.28 3.40
C GLY A 3 -14.28 -28.34 2.88
N TRP A 4 -14.05 -28.95 1.73
CA TRP A 4 -12.68 -29.06 1.17
C TRP A 4 -12.28 -27.81 0.38
N LEU A 5 -13.23 -27.18 -0.33
CA LEU A 5 -13.00 -25.95 -1.10
C LEU A 5 -12.83 -24.72 -0.20
N THR A 6 -13.52 -24.64 0.93
CA THR A 6 -13.32 -23.56 1.93
C THR A 6 -11.92 -23.59 2.54
N GLY A 7 -11.34 -24.78 2.74
CA GLY A 7 -9.98 -24.93 3.26
C GLY A 7 -8.89 -24.47 2.28
N LEU A 8 -9.05 -24.71 0.98
CA LEU A 8 -8.06 -24.31 -0.04
C LEU A 8 -8.10 -22.82 -0.34
N VAL A 9 -9.31 -22.24 -0.47
CA VAL A 9 -9.48 -20.79 -0.64
C VAL A 9 -9.01 -20.06 0.61
N GLY A 10 -9.37 -20.56 1.80
CA GLY A 10 -8.91 -20.02 3.08
C GLY A 10 -7.39 -20.03 3.20
N LYS A 11 -6.72 -21.16 2.90
CA LYS A 11 -5.26 -21.26 2.96
C LYS A 11 -4.55 -20.39 1.92
N LYS A 12 -5.07 -20.27 0.70
CA LYS A 12 -4.47 -19.42 -0.33
C LYS A 12 -4.60 -17.94 0.00
N ILE A 13 -5.77 -17.52 0.48
CA ILE A 13 -6.00 -16.14 0.96
C ILE A 13 -5.13 -15.87 2.19
N LEU A 14 -5.03 -16.80 3.15
CA LEU A 14 -4.21 -16.62 4.35
C LEU A 14 -2.71 -16.55 4.01
N ALA A 15 -2.25 -17.35 3.04
CA ALA A 15 -0.87 -17.34 2.56
C ALA A 15 -0.53 -16.06 1.77
N GLU A 16 -1.42 -15.57 0.90
CA GLU A 16 -1.29 -14.27 0.24
C GLU A 16 -1.35 -13.11 1.26
N THR A 17 -2.13 -13.26 2.33
CA THR A 17 -2.29 -12.26 3.41
C THR A 17 -1.11 -12.24 4.39
N GLY A 18 -0.34 -13.32 4.51
CA GLY A 18 0.84 -13.38 5.39
C GLY A 18 2.10 -12.77 4.78
N ASN A 19 2.21 -12.73 3.45
CA ASN A 19 3.38 -12.19 2.76
C ASN A 19 3.30 -10.66 2.58
N ASN A 20 2.09 -10.13 2.41
CA ASN A 20 1.81 -8.72 2.65
C ASN A 20 1.75 -8.53 4.16
N ARG A 21 2.47 -7.61 4.78
CA ARG A 21 2.37 -7.35 6.24
C ARG A 21 0.99 -6.77 6.62
N PHE A 22 -0.11 -7.49 6.41
CA PHE A 22 -1.49 -7.10 6.76
C PHE A 22 -1.93 -5.70 6.26
N GLY A 23 -1.31 -5.18 5.19
CA GLY A 23 -1.54 -3.80 4.74
C GLY A 23 -1.05 -2.72 5.72
N GLN A 24 -0.14 -3.08 6.63
CA GLN A 24 0.50 -2.16 7.59
C GLN A 24 1.74 -1.46 7.02
N GLU A 25 2.14 -1.78 5.79
CA GLU A 25 3.23 -1.09 5.12
C GLU A 25 2.80 0.29 4.66
N ASP A 26 3.67 1.26 4.85
CA ASP A 26 3.47 2.60 4.33
C ASP A 26 3.35 2.54 2.79
N PRO A 27 2.23 3.03 2.20
CA PRO A 27 2.02 2.94 0.77
C PRO A 27 2.92 3.92 0.01
N TYR A 28 3.38 4.98 0.67
CA TYR A 28 4.12 6.08 0.04
C TYR A 28 5.62 6.01 0.31
N PHE A 29 6.03 5.61 1.52
CA PHE A 29 7.44 5.53 1.89
C PHE A 29 7.94 4.09 2.08
N GLU A 30 9.21 3.88 1.78
CA GLU A 30 9.97 2.67 2.12
C GLU A 30 11.19 3.07 2.95
N GLU A 31 11.52 2.26 3.95
CA GLU A 31 12.75 2.43 4.72
C GLU A 31 13.90 1.71 4.02
N VAL A 32 14.72 2.51 3.37
CA VAL A 32 15.83 2.02 2.56
C VAL A 32 17.12 2.08 3.38
N PRO A 33 17.93 1.01 3.47
CA PRO A 33 19.22 1.09 4.14
C PRO A 33 20.14 2.08 3.40
N ALA A 34 20.94 2.84 4.15
CA ALA A 34 21.86 3.84 3.59
C ALA A 34 22.84 3.27 2.54
N SER A 35 23.02 1.94 2.53
CA SER A 35 23.74 1.21 1.49
C SER A 35 23.19 1.45 0.07
N ARG A 36 21.86 1.56 -0.13
CA ARG A 36 21.28 1.83 -1.47
C ARG A 36 21.53 3.26 -1.97
N LEU A 37 21.92 4.19 -1.08
CA LEU A 37 22.10 5.62 -1.40
C LEU A 37 23.57 6.02 -1.63
N TYR A 38 24.43 5.03 -1.93
CA TYR A 38 25.87 5.23 -2.15
C TYR A 38 26.59 5.92 -0.97
N ARG A 39 26.00 5.90 0.24
CA ARG A 39 26.45 6.69 1.39
C ARG A 39 26.77 5.80 2.58
N ALA A 40 27.99 5.24 2.56
CA ALA A 40 28.69 4.56 3.64
C ALA A 40 27.97 3.41 4.36
N PHE A 41 28.74 2.36 4.69
CA PHE A 41 28.28 1.22 5.46
C PHE A 41 27.87 1.64 6.89
N GLY A 42 26.58 1.51 7.21
CA GLY A 42 26.04 1.74 8.55
C GLY A 42 24.56 1.36 8.65
N LYS A 43 24.10 0.99 9.86
CA LYS A 43 22.71 0.60 10.18
C LYS A 43 21.72 1.78 10.19
N LYS A 44 21.89 2.74 9.28
CA LYS A 44 20.96 3.88 9.17
C LYS A 44 19.99 3.61 8.04
N THR A 45 18.71 3.49 8.36
CA THR A 45 17.64 3.50 7.36
C THR A 45 17.28 4.95 7.04
N LYS A 46 16.94 5.22 5.78
CA LYS A 46 16.39 6.49 5.35
C LYS A 46 15.03 6.23 4.71
N LYS A 47 14.04 7.03 5.10
CA LYS A 47 12.74 7.05 4.43
C LYS A 47 12.90 7.64 3.03
N GLN A 48 12.56 6.84 2.03
CA GLN A 48 12.52 7.25 0.62
C GLN A 48 11.14 6.98 0.05
N GLN A 49 10.76 7.69 -1.00
CA GLN A 49 9.48 7.45 -1.67
C GLN A 49 9.58 6.13 -2.45
N LYS A 50 8.55 5.28 -2.36
CA LYS A 50 8.47 4.02 -3.12
C LYS A 50 8.54 4.35 -4.62
N ALA A 51 9.39 3.63 -5.35
CA ALA A 51 9.47 3.80 -6.80
C ALA A 51 8.18 3.31 -7.48
N VAL A 52 7.91 3.83 -8.66
CA VAL A 52 6.76 3.39 -9.47
C VAL A 52 7.14 2.07 -10.17
N PRO A 53 6.25 1.07 -10.22
CA PRO A 53 6.52 -0.18 -10.93
C PRO A 53 6.77 0.07 -12.42
N PRO A 54 7.68 -0.70 -13.06
CA PRO A 54 8.02 -0.53 -14.46
C PRO A 54 6.86 -0.96 -15.38
N GLY A 55 6.82 -0.40 -16.59
CA GLY A 55 5.85 -0.80 -17.63
C GLY A 55 4.48 -0.14 -17.55
N LEU A 56 4.25 0.74 -16.57
CA LEU A 56 3.03 1.56 -16.48
C LEU A 56 3.00 2.67 -17.54
N SER A 57 1.80 3.14 -17.87
CA SER A 57 1.63 4.41 -18.59
C SER A 57 1.95 5.60 -17.68
N ASP A 58 2.27 6.75 -18.27
CA ASP A 58 2.52 7.98 -17.51
C ASP A 58 1.30 8.42 -16.69
N ASN A 59 0.08 8.13 -17.18
CA ASN A 59 -1.15 8.42 -16.45
C ASN A 59 -1.30 7.49 -15.23
N ASP A 60 -1.15 6.17 -15.43
CA ASP A 60 -1.24 5.19 -14.34
C ASP A 60 -0.21 5.46 -13.23
N ALA A 61 1.02 5.83 -13.60
CA ALA A 61 2.07 6.22 -12.65
C ALA A 61 1.68 7.45 -11.81
N LYS A 62 1.07 8.47 -12.45
CA LYS A 62 0.60 9.68 -11.76
C LYS A 62 -0.58 9.38 -10.85
N VAL A 63 -1.55 8.60 -11.32
CA VAL A 63 -2.72 8.19 -10.53
C VAL A 63 -2.28 7.39 -9.31
N LEU A 64 -1.37 6.42 -9.48
CA LEU A 64 -0.83 5.64 -8.38
C LEU A 64 -0.15 6.53 -7.33
N THR A 65 0.69 7.47 -7.76
CA THR A 65 1.37 8.41 -6.86
C THR A 65 0.38 9.29 -6.10
N LYS A 66 -0.67 9.77 -6.79
CA LYS A 66 -1.75 10.59 -6.21
C LYS A 66 -2.55 9.80 -5.18
N VAL A 67 -2.90 8.54 -5.48
CA VAL A 67 -3.60 7.63 -4.57
C VAL A 67 -2.75 7.33 -3.34
N LYS A 68 -1.49 6.92 -3.51
CA LYS A 68 -0.57 6.67 -2.38
C LYS A 68 -0.42 7.88 -1.47
N ARG A 69 -0.28 9.08 -2.04
CA ARG A 69 -0.20 10.33 -1.26
C ARG A 69 -1.48 10.64 -0.50
N ARG A 70 -2.65 10.45 -1.13
CA ARG A 70 -3.96 10.66 -0.49
C ARG A 70 -4.19 9.65 0.64
N ALA A 71 -3.92 8.37 0.38
CA ALA A 71 -4.02 7.30 1.36
C ALA A 71 -3.14 7.57 2.59
N TYR A 72 -1.87 7.92 2.37
CA TYR A 72 -0.96 8.29 3.46
C TYR A 72 -1.50 9.48 4.27
N ARG A 73 -1.99 10.52 3.59
CA ARG A 73 -2.55 11.69 4.28
C ARG A 73 -3.80 11.36 5.08
N LEU A 74 -4.70 10.53 4.58
CA LEU A 74 -5.91 10.18 5.31
C LEU A 74 -5.58 9.31 6.51
N ASP A 75 -4.92 8.17 6.30
CA ASP A 75 -4.70 7.17 7.35
C ASP A 75 -3.70 7.62 8.43
N TYR A 76 -2.73 8.48 8.10
CA TYR A 76 -1.72 8.95 9.07
C TYR A 76 -2.01 10.35 9.63
N SER A 77 -2.82 11.20 8.97
CA SER A 77 -3.15 12.53 9.50
C SER A 77 -4.34 12.52 10.47
N LEU A 78 -5.24 11.53 10.37
CA LEU A 78 -6.42 11.44 11.24
C LEU A 78 -6.05 11.15 12.70
N PHE A 79 -4.96 10.43 12.94
CA PHE A 79 -4.46 10.13 14.29
C PHE A 79 -4.08 11.39 15.11
N ASN A 80 -3.80 12.52 14.44
CA ASN A 80 -3.52 13.81 15.10
C ASN A 80 -4.78 14.59 15.51
N LEU A 81 -5.96 14.24 14.98
CA LEU A 81 -7.22 14.86 15.39
C LEU A 81 -7.63 14.45 16.82
N CYS A 82 -7.16 13.29 17.28
CA CYS A 82 -7.40 12.75 18.62
C CYS A 82 -6.49 13.34 19.73
N GLY A 83 -5.76 14.43 19.45
CA GLY A 83 -4.78 15.07 20.35
C GLY A 83 -5.26 16.36 21.04
N ILE A 84 -6.57 16.59 21.22
CA ILE A 84 -7.12 17.89 21.65
C ILE A 84 -7.72 17.82 23.08
N ARG A 85 -7.29 18.75 23.95
CA ARG A 85 -7.83 19.00 25.30
C ARG A 85 -9.18 19.72 25.20
N PHE A 86 -10.23 19.14 25.78
CA PHE A 86 -11.58 19.71 25.81
C PHE A 86 -11.80 20.61 27.04
N GLY A 87 -12.15 21.88 26.80
CA GLY A 87 -12.85 22.76 27.76
C GLY A 87 -14.38 22.67 27.58
N TRP A 88 -15.15 23.57 28.21
CA TRP A 88 -16.64 23.64 28.16
C TRP A 88 -17.31 23.59 26.75
N GLY A 89 -16.53 23.57 25.66
CA GLY A 89 -16.94 23.23 24.30
C GLY A 89 -17.26 21.75 24.04
N SER A 90 -17.39 20.90 25.07
CA SER A 90 -17.94 19.54 24.97
C SER A 90 -19.40 19.47 24.47
N VAL A 91 -20.05 20.61 24.23
CA VAL A 91 -21.38 20.69 23.58
C VAL A 91 -21.32 20.26 22.10
N ILE A 92 -20.14 20.27 21.47
CA ILE A 92 -19.88 19.78 20.10
C ILE A 92 -19.38 18.32 20.11
N ALA A 93 -19.52 17.59 21.23
CA ALA A 93 -19.51 16.12 21.24
C ALA A 93 -20.81 15.51 20.66
N LEU A 94 -21.66 16.35 20.07
CA LEU A 94 -22.88 16.04 19.33
C LEU A 94 -22.53 16.18 17.84
N ILE A 95 -21.98 15.19 17.13
CA ILE A 95 -22.63 13.95 16.71
C ILE A 95 -21.51 12.91 16.51
N PRO A 96 -21.32 11.93 17.43
CA PRO A 96 -20.67 10.68 17.06
C PRO A 96 -21.40 10.14 15.83
N PHE A 97 -20.72 9.65 14.80
CA PHE A 97 -21.19 9.32 13.42
C PHE A 97 -20.87 10.34 12.30
N ILE A 98 -20.70 11.64 12.57
CA ILE A 98 -20.28 12.58 11.49
C ILE A 98 -18.84 12.29 11.05
N GLY A 99 -17.97 11.91 11.99
CA GLY A 99 -16.58 11.49 11.71
C GLY A 99 -16.54 10.34 10.71
N ASP A 100 -17.11 9.19 11.09
CA ASP A 100 -17.15 7.98 10.26
C ASP A 100 -17.76 8.23 8.86
N GLY A 101 -18.81 9.06 8.77
CA GLY A 101 -19.41 9.44 7.50
C GLY A 101 -18.50 10.29 6.62
N ALA A 102 -17.79 11.26 7.21
CA ALA A 102 -16.80 12.07 6.51
C ALA A 102 -15.58 11.25 6.08
N ASP A 103 -15.12 10.33 6.93
CA ASP A 103 -13.99 9.44 6.65
C ASP A 103 -14.32 8.47 5.51
N THR A 104 -15.52 7.88 5.54
CA THR A 104 -16.03 7.06 4.45
C THR A 104 -16.12 7.85 3.14
N LEU A 105 -16.61 9.09 3.19
CA LEU A 105 -16.68 9.95 2.00
C LEU A 105 -15.29 10.22 1.43
N LEU A 106 -14.30 10.51 2.27
CA LEU A 106 -12.92 10.73 1.83
C LEU A 106 -12.32 9.45 1.22
N ALA A 107 -12.59 8.28 1.81
CA ALA A 107 -12.16 7.01 1.27
C ALA A 107 -12.79 6.69 -0.10
N LEU A 108 -14.07 7.05 -0.28
CA LEU A 108 -14.75 6.96 -1.59
C LEU A 108 -14.14 7.90 -2.63
N LEU A 109 -13.69 9.09 -2.24
CA LEU A 109 -12.97 10.00 -3.15
C LEU A 109 -11.60 9.43 -3.57
N VAL A 110 -10.91 8.70 -2.68
CA VAL A 110 -9.70 7.95 -3.03
C VAL A 110 -10.03 6.86 -4.03
N LEU A 111 -11.08 6.07 -3.79
CA LEU A 111 -11.55 5.04 -4.71
C LEU A 111 -11.89 5.62 -6.10
N GLY A 112 -12.56 6.77 -6.16
CA GLY A 112 -12.84 7.46 -7.42
C GLY A 112 -11.57 7.91 -8.15
N THR A 113 -10.50 8.22 -7.41
CA THR A 113 -9.18 8.52 -8.02
C THR A 113 -8.56 7.27 -8.63
N CYS A 114 -8.74 6.11 -8.01
CA CYS A 114 -8.27 4.85 -8.58
C CYS A 114 -8.93 4.59 -9.94
N GLU A 115 -10.20 4.97 -10.12
CA GLU A 115 -10.93 4.78 -11.39
C GLU A 115 -10.35 5.59 -12.57
N GLU A 116 -9.51 6.61 -12.30
CA GLU A 116 -8.82 7.42 -13.32
C GLU A 116 -7.70 6.66 -14.07
N ILE A 117 -7.41 5.40 -13.72
CA ILE A 117 -6.39 4.59 -14.43
C ILE A 117 -6.83 4.27 -15.86
N ASP A 118 -5.84 4.09 -16.74
CA ASP A 118 -6.09 3.77 -18.15
C ASP A 118 -6.77 2.40 -18.25
N GLY A 119 -7.91 2.35 -18.94
CA GLY A 119 -8.70 1.11 -19.05
C GLY A 119 -9.58 0.79 -17.82
N GLY A 120 -9.57 1.66 -16.80
CA GLY A 120 -10.45 1.59 -15.64
C GLY A 120 -10.12 0.46 -14.66
N LEU A 121 -10.76 0.52 -13.49
CA LEU A 121 -10.63 -0.54 -12.48
C LEU A 121 -11.46 -1.77 -12.89
N PRO A 122 -10.88 -2.99 -12.82
CA PRO A 122 -11.69 -4.19 -12.96
C PRO A 122 -12.74 -4.25 -11.83
N PRO A 123 -13.97 -4.71 -12.13
CA PRO A 123 -15.08 -4.66 -11.18
C PRO A 123 -14.80 -5.47 -9.91
N SER A 124 -14.04 -6.56 -10.01
CA SER A 124 -13.60 -7.37 -8.88
C SER A 124 -12.68 -6.59 -7.92
N LEU A 125 -11.78 -5.76 -8.45
CA LEU A 125 -10.88 -4.95 -7.65
C LEU A 125 -11.61 -3.77 -7.01
N ARG A 126 -12.48 -3.10 -7.77
CA ARG A 126 -13.36 -2.04 -7.26
C ARG A 126 -14.21 -2.54 -6.10
N PHE A 127 -14.80 -3.73 -6.24
CA PHE A 127 -15.60 -4.34 -5.18
C PHE A 127 -14.77 -4.65 -3.93
N ARG A 128 -13.55 -5.18 -4.08
CA ARG A 128 -12.63 -5.40 -2.95
C ARG A 128 -12.28 -4.10 -2.22
N MET A 129 -12.01 -3.03 -2.97
CA MET A 129 -11.71 -1.74 -2.37
C MET A 129 -12.92 -1.13 -1.67
N ALA A 130 -14.11 -1.25 -2.25
CA ALA A 130 -15.36 -0.81 -1.64
C ALA A 130 -15.69 -1.62 -0.37
N LEU A 131 -15.41 -2.93 -0.36
CA LEU A 131 -15.55 -3.76 0.83
C LEU A 131 -14.61 -3.32 1.96
N ASN A 132 -13.35 -2.96 1.63
CA ASN A 132 -12.44 -2.44 2.64
C ASN A 132 -13.00 -1.16 3.29
N ILE A 133 -13.55 -0.24 2.50
CA ILE A 133 -14.19 0.99 2.99
C ILE A 133 -15.41 0.67 3.84
N ALA A 134 -16.25 -0.28 3.40
CA ALA A 134 -17.44 -0.68 4.16
C ALA A 134 -17.07 -1.32 5.51
N ILE A 135 -16.02 -2.14 5.56
CA ILE A 135 -15.53 -2.74 6.80
C ILE A 135 -15.01 -1.66 7.75
N ASP A 136 -14.23 -0.71 7.23
CA ASP A 136 -13.69 0.44 7.98
C ASP A 136 -14.81 1.25 8.62
N PHE A 137 -15.83 1.63 7.84
CA PHE A 137 -17.01 2.31 8.34
C PHE A 137 -17.70 1.51 9.45
N LEU A 138 -17.97 0.22 9.23
CA LEU A 138 -18.62 -0.63 10.23
C LEU A 138 -17.81 -0.76 11.53
N ILE A 139 -16.49 -0.75 11.44
CA ILE A 139 -15.60 -0.75 12.60
C ILE A 139 -15.66 0.60 13.32
N GLY A 140 -15.60 1.71 12.59
CA GLY A 140 -15.70 3.08 13.13
C GLY A 140 -17.01 3.35 13.88
N LEU A 141 -18.12 2.72 13.48
CA LEU A 141 -19.41 2.83 14.18
C LEU A 141 -19.39 2.33 15.64
N VAL A 142 -18.39 1.53 16.03
CA VAL A 142 -18.27 0.98 17.39
C VAL A 142 -17.35 1.87 18.23
N PRO A 143 -17.85 2.67 19.19
CA PRO A 143 -16.99 3.54 19.99
C PRO A 143 -15.99 2.73 20.83
N PHE A 144 -14.80 3.31 21.11
CA PHE A 144 -13.67 2.72 21.85
C PHE A 144 -12.93 1.58 21.14
N VAL A 145 -13.65 0.61 20.58
CA VAL A 145 -13.04 -0.50 19.82
C VAL A 145 -12.73 -0.08 18.39
N GLY A 146 -13.62 0.72 17.80
CA GLY A 146 -13.52 1.27 16.46
C GLY A 146 -12.29 2.15 16.30
N ASP A 147 -12.03 3.08 17.22
CA ASP A 147 -10.88 3.99 17.13
C ASP A 147 -9.53 3.26 17.05
N LEU A 148 -9.36 2.17 17.82
CA LEU A 148 -8.15 1.37 17.79
C LEU A 148 -8.10 0.47 16.55
N ALA A 149 -9.22 -0.14 16.20
CA ALA A 149 -9.29 -1.06 15.07
C ALA A 149 -9.17 -0.33 13.72
N ASP A 150 -9.76 0.86 13.57
CA ASP A 150 -9.67 1.76 12.43
C ASP A 150 -8.21 2.18 12.18
N ALA A 151 -7.52 2.62 13.24
CA ALA A 151 -6.10 2.98 13.19
C ALA A 151 -5.18 1.82 12.75
N ILE A 152 -5.59 0.58 13.02
CA ILE A 152 -4.87 -0.63 12.61
C ILE A 152 -5.29 -1.06 11.19
N TYR A 153 -6.55 -0.90 10.81
CA TYR A 153 -7.11 -1.40 9.57
C TYR A 153 -6.67 -0.58 8.35
N LYS A 154 -6.58 0.76 8.49
CA LYS A 154 -6.06 1.69 7.45
C LYS A 154 -6.59 1.38 6.04
N CYS A 155 -7.88 1.59 5.82
CA CYS A 155 -8.54 1.16 4.59
C CYS A 155 -7.92 1.78 3.31
N ASN A 156 -7.51 3.05 3.35
CA ASN A 156 -7.00 3.74 2.16
C ASN A 156 -5.64 3.19 1.75
N THR A 157 -4.78 2.86 2.71
CA THR A 157 -3.48 2.23 2.50
C THR A 157 -3.65 0.86 1.87
N ARG A 158 -4.59 0.05 2.38
CA ARG A 158 -4.92 -1.26 1.77
C ARG A 158 -5.41 -1.12 0.34
N ASN A 159 -6.26 -0.13 0.07
CA ASN A 159 -6.73 0.15 -1.28
C ASN A 159 -5.58 0.61 -2.19
N ALA A 160 -4.66 1.44 -1.70
CA ALA A 160 -3.49 1.85 -2.47
C ALA A 160 -2.57 0.67 -2.83
N ILE A 161 -2.35 -0.27 -1.89
CA ILE A 161 -1.57 -1.49 -2.12
C ILE A 161 -2.25 -2.39 -3.15
N LEU A 162 -3.58 -2.58 -3.04
CA LEU A 162 -4.35 -3.34 -4.02
C LEU A 162 -4.27 -2.74 -5.43
N LEU A 163 -4.28 -1.40 -5.54
CA LEU A 163 -4.11 -0.71 -6.82
C LEU A 163 -2.69 -0.91 -7.37
N GLU A 164 -1.68 -0.75 -6.53
CA GLU A 164 -0.28 -0.94 -6.91
C GLU A 164 -0.03 -2.34 -7.47
N GLU A 165 -0.52 -3.37 -6.79
CA GLU A 165 -0.38 -4.76 -7.24
C GLU A 165 -1.07 -5.01 -8.58
N HIS A 166 -2.26 -4.45 -8.77
CA HIS A 166 -2.95 -4.53 -10.06
C HIS A 166 -2.18 -3.84 -11.19
N LEU A 167 -1.66 -2.64 -10.93
CA LEU A 167 -0.87 -1.90 -11.91
C LEU A 167 0.46 -2.59 -12.20
N ARG A 168 1.13 -3.19 -11.21
CA ARG A 168 2.34 -4.00 -11.41
C ARG A 168 2.07 -5.16 -12.36
N GLN A 169 0.97 -5.90 -12.17
CA GLN A 169 0.58 -6.97 -13.09
C GLN A 169 0.24 -6.44 -14.50
N LYS A 170 -0.39 -5.28 -14.60
CA LYS A 170 -0.68 -4.61 -15.87
C LYS A 170 0.61 -4.20 -16.60
N GLY A 171 1.56 -3.59 -15.88
CA GLY A 171 2.86 -3.17 -16.40
C GLY A 171 3.70 -4.36 -16.86
N ALA A 172 3.77 -5.42 -16.06
CA ALA A 172 4.47 -6.66 -16.42
C ALA A 172 3.92 -7.28 -17.72
N LYS A 173 2.60 -7.31 -17.90
CA LYS A 173 1.97 -7.79 -19.14
C LYS A 173 2.28 -6.88 -20.33
N ALA A 174 2.26 -5.56 -20.13
CA ALA A 174 2.59 -4.59 -21.18
C ALA A 174 4.04 -4.74 -21.64
N LEU A 175 4.96 -4.98 -20.71
CA LEU A 175 6.37 -5.23 -20.99
C LEU A 175 6.60 -6.58 -21.70
N ALA A 176 5.90 -7.64 -21.28
CA ALA A 176 5.96 -8.94 -21.94
C ALA A 176 5.45 -8.88 -23.39
N GLY A 177 4.43 -8.07 -23.66
CA GLY A 177 3.87 -7.88 -25.01
C GLY A 177 4.75 -7.06 -25.96
N ARG A 178 5.72 -6.28 -25.45
CA ARG A 178 6.62 -5.44 -26.26
C ARG A 178 7.81 -6.18 -26.87
N GLY A 179 7.92 -7.51 -26.67
CA GLY A 179 9.01 -8.30 -27.22
C GLY A 179 10.38 -8.01 -26.60
N THR A 180 10.42 -7.22 -25.51
CA THR A 180 11.57 -7.20 -24.61
C THR A 180 11.79 -8.63 -24.14
N GLU A 181 12.93 -9.20 -24.53
CA GLU A 181 13.30 -10.57 -24.19
C GLU A 181 13.07 -10.81 -22.70
N GLN A 182 12.60 -12.01 -22.35
CA GLN A 182 12.35 -12.46 -20.97
C GLN A 182 13.61 -12.48 -20.08
N GLY A 183 14.70 -11.81 -20.47
CA GLY A 183 15.84 -11.45 -19.64
C GLY A 183 15.56 -10.18 -18.82
N GLN A 184 14.94 -10.37 -17.65
CA GLN A 184 15.05 -9.51 -16.47
C GLN A 184 14.72 -8.01 -16.65
N ILE A 185 13.44 -7.66 -16.78
CA ILE A 185 13.02 -6.35 -16.23
C ILE A 185 12.89 -6.55 -14.72
N ILE A 186 13.97 -6.23 -14.02
CA ILE A 186 14.04 -6.24 -12.56
C ILE A 186 13.17 -5.08 -12.08
N ASP A 187 12.13 -5.37 -11.31
CA ASP A 187 11.29 -4.35 -10.71
C ASP A 187 12.08 -3.73 -9.54
N MET A 188 12.90 -2.72 -9.85
CA MET A 188 13.64 -1.97 -8.84
C MET A 188 12.75 -1.21 -7.85
N SER A 189 11.42 -1.20 -8.02
CA SER A 189 10.50 -0.74 -6.97
C SER A 189 10.37 -1.72 -5.81
N LEU A 190 10.75 -2.98 -6.01
CA LEU A 190 10.78 -3.99 -4.97
C LEU A 190 12.15 -3.98 -4.29
N GLY A 191 12.16 -3.72 -2.97
CA GLY A 191 13.40 -3.69 -2.21
C GLY A 191 14.21 -4.99 -2.27
N GLU A 192 13.55 -6.15 -2.25
CA GLU A 192 14.24 -7.44 -2.34
C GLU A 192 14.89 -7.69 -3.70
N GLU A 193 14.25 -7.26 -4.79
CA GLU A 193 14.80 -7.38 -6.14
C GLU A 193 15.97 -6.43 -6.33
N PHE A 194 15.86 -5.20 -5.83
CA PHE A 194 16.97 -4.25 -5.79
C PHE A 194 18.18 -4.83 -5.03
N ASP A 195 17.96 -5.35 -3.81
CA ASP A 195 19.05 -5.88 -2.97
C ASP A 195 19.68 -7.15 -3.56
N ARG A 196 18.92 -7.93 -4.33
CA ARG A 196 19.46 -9.06 -5.10
C ARG A 196 20.34 -8.55 -6.25
N ASN A 197 19.87 -7.54 -6.99
CA ASN A 197 20.61 -6.99 -8.12
C ASN A 197 21.89 -6.25 -7.68
N ASP A 198 21.83 -5.41 -6.65
CA ASP A 198 23.00 -4.70 -6.09
C ASP A 198 24.08 -5.68 -5.61
N ARG A 199 23.68 -6.83 -5.03
CA ARG A 199 24.63 -7.89 -4.65
C ARG A 199 25.28 -8.56 -5.86
N HIS A 200 24.54 -8.78 -6.94
CA HIS A 200 25.09 -9.31 -8.19
C HIS A 200 26.10 -8.33 -8.80
N ASP A 201 25.73 -7.06 -8.94
CA ASP A 201 26.60 -6.01 -9.51
C ASP A 201 27.91 -5.87 -8.70
N ARG A 202 27.82 -5.91 -7.36
CA ARG A 202 29.00 -5.88 -6.49
C ARG A 202 29.91 -7.10 -6.63
N GLN A 203 29.33 -8.28 -6.83
CA GLN A 203 30.09 -9.51 -7.07
C GLN A 203 30.83 -9.46 -8.41
N GLU A 204 30.18 -8.93 -9.47
CA GLU A 204 30.83 -8.73 -10.78
C GLU A 204 31.97 -7.72 -10.71
N LEU A 205 31.84 -6.67 -9.90
CA LEU A 205 32.87 -5.67 -9.64
C LEU A 205 33.99 -6.16 -8.71
N GLY A 206 33.93 -7.40 -8.21
CA GLY A 206 34.94 -7.98 -7.32
C GLY A 206 34.93 -7.42 -5.89
N ILE A 207 33.82 -6.81 -5.45
CA ILE A 207 33.66 -6.25 -4.11
C ILE A 207 33.15 -7.33 -3.17
N ILE A 208 34.01 -7.82 -2.27
CA ILE A 208 33.68 -8.87 -1.29
C ILE A 208 32.79 -8.27 -0.19
N ASP A 209 31.51 -8.68 -0.11
CA ASP A 209 30.57 -8.25 0.93
C ASP A 209 30.86 -8.99 2.25
N ASN A 210 31.42 -8.27 3.22
CA ASN A 210 31.65 -8.76 4.60
C ASN A 210 30.47 -8.46 5.54
N SER A 211 29.23 -8.39 5.03
CA SER A 211 28.05 -8.23 5.88
C SER A 211 27.71 -9.53 6.64
N PRO A 212 27.50 -9.48 7.98
CA PRO A 212 27.10 -10.65 8.75
C PRO A 212 25.70 -11.11 8.32
N LYS A 213 25.54 -12.44 8.21
CA LYS A 213 24.28 -13.14 7.91
C LYS A 213 23.20 -12.88 8.96
#